data_AF-A0A0D2U1B6-F1
#
_entry.id   AF-A0A0D2U1B6-F1
#
_cell.length_a   1.000
_cell.length_b   1.000
_cell.length_c   1.000
_cell.angle_alpha   90.00
_cell.angle_beta   90.00
_cell.angle_gamma   90.00
#
_symmetry.space_group_name_H-M   'P 1'
#
loop_
_entity.id
_entity.type
_entity.pdbx_description
1 polymer ?
#
loop_
_entity_poly.entity_id
_entity_poly.type
_entity_poly.pdbx_seq_one_letter_code
_entity_poly.pdbx_strand_id
1 'polypeptide(L)'
;MSLTDCFAGHIIAKILTKYQQLPTARSEAFELSTFPTMAAIIGESPKLALYSYWQSSCSWRVRFALNLKGISYEYKAVNLSKGEQFTPEFEKLNPLHFVPVLVDGDVVVSDSYAILLYLEEKYPQRALLPADPQLKALNLQVASIVTSSIQPLHMLSTLLSRSC
;
A
#
# COMPACT_ATOMS: atom_id res chain seq x y z
N MET A 1 15.29 -27.23 4.16
CA MET A 1 15.96 -25.91 4.12
C MET A 1 16.24 -25.58 2.67
N SER A 2 15.29 -24.95 1.98
CA SER A 2 15.47 -24.59 0.57
C SER A 2 16.22 -23.27 0.45
N LEU A 3 17.13 -23.19 -0.52
CA LEU A 3 17.99 -22.04 -0.85
C LEU A 3 17.25 -20.69 -1.07
N THR A 4 15.92 -20.72 -1.21
CA THR A 4 15.04 -19.54 -1.35
C THR A 4 14.86 -18.74 -0.06
N ASP A 5 14.98 -19.37 1.11
CA ASP A 5 14.87 -18.68 2.41
C ASP A 5 16.10 -17.79 2.69
N CYS A 6 17.25 -18.15 2.11
CA CYS A 6 18.51 -17.43 2.31
C CYS A 6 18.57 -16.14 1.47
N PHE A 7 18.04 -16.15 0.25
CA PHE A 7 18.15 -14.99 -0.66
C PHE A 7 17.22 -13.83 -0.28
N ALA A 8 15.96 -14.11 0.06
CA ALA A 8 15.04 -13.06 0.51
C ALA A 8 15.49 -12.47 1.86
N GLY A 9 15.96 -13.33 2.79
CA GLY A 9 16.56 -12.90 4.05
C GLY A 9 17.81 -12.04 3.86
N HIS A 10 18.67 -12.37 2.89
CA HIS A 10 19.87 -11.59 2.59
C HIS A 10 19.59 -10.23 1.95
N ILE A 11 18.59 -10.16 1.06
CA ILE A 11 18.15 -8.89 0.46
C ILE A 11 17.51 -7.99 1.52
N ILE A 12 16.61 -8.54 2.35
CA ILE A 12 16.00 -7.80 3.47
C ILE A 12 17.08 -7.34 4.45
N ALA A 13 18.03 -8.20 4.84
CA ALA A 13 19.13 -7.84 5.72
C ALA A 13 20.00 -6.73 5.13
N LYS A 14 20.38 -6.81 3.85
CA LYS A 14 21.18 -5.77 3.18
C LYS A 14 20.44 -4.44 3.04
N ILE A 15 19.14 -4.48 2.76
CA ILE A 15 18.29 -3.29 2.75
C ILE A 15 18.25 -2.71 4.16
N LEU A 16 17.92 -3.50 5.17
CA LEU A 16 17.88 -3.03 6.57
C LEU A 16 19.22 -2.45 7.03
N THR A 17 20.37 -3.06 6.70
CA THR A 17 21.70 -2.53 7.01
C THR A 17 21.98 -1.20 6.29
N LYS A 18 21.54 -1.05 5.04
CA LYS A 18 21.65 0.22 4.29
C LYS A 18 20.75 1.31 4.89
N TYR A 19 19.55 0.96 5.36
CA TYR A 19 18.61 1.88 6.00
C TYR A 19 19.02 2.26 7.43
N GLN A 20 19.77 1.40 8.13
CA GLN A 20 20.36 1.69 9.44
C GLN A 20 21.47 2.76 9.40
N GLN A 21 22.05 3.00 8.22
CA GLN A 21 23.15 3.96 8.01
C GLN A 21 22.68 5.32 7.48
N LEU A 22 21.39 5.47 7.13
CA LEU A 22 20.80 6.78 6.85
C LEU A 22 20.68 7.55 8.17
N PRO A 23 20.99 8.86 8.21
CA PRO A 23 20.82 9.65 9.41
C PRO A 23 19.37 9.52 9.86
N THR A 24 19.17 8.88 11.01
CA THR A 24 17.87 8.79 11.66
C THR A 24 17.48 10.21 12.00
N ALA A 25 16.67 10.84 11.15
CA ALA A 25 15.88 11.99 11.54
C ALA A 25 14.95 11.50 12.64
N ARG A 26 15.45 11.50 13.87
CA ARG A 26 14.69 11.34 15.10
C ARG A 26 13.81 12.58 15.19
N SER A 27 12.76 12.61 14.37
CA SER A 27 11.64 13.48 14.63
C SER A 27 10.94 12.88 15.85
N GLU A 28 10.96 13.73 16.86
CA GLU A 28 10.28 13.71 18.13
C GLU A 28 9.01 12.85 18.15
N ALA A 29 8.76 12.25 19.31
CA ALA A 29 7.55 11.52 19.62
C ALA A 29 6.33 12.20 18.98
N PHE A 30 5.67 11.49 18.08
CA PHE A 30 4.41 11.87 17.47
C PHE A 30 3.36 11.94 18.59
N GLU A 31 3.25 13.09 19.25
CA GLU A 31 2.25 13.33 20.26
C GLU A 31 0.86 13.25 19.61
N LEU A 32 0.03 12.37 20.15
CA LEU A 32 -1.35 12.13 19.71
C LEU A 32 -2.28 13.35 19.88
N SER A 33 -1.75 14.50 20.30
CA SER A 33 -2.47 15.74 20.61
C SER A 33 -2.52 16.73 19.43
N THR A 34 -1.65 16.57 18.42
CA THR A 34 -1.55 17.51 17.28
C THR A 34 -2.45 17.16 16.10
N PHE A 35 -3.31 16.13 16.24
CA PHE A 35 -4.33 15.84 15.23
C PHE A 35 -5.36 16.98 15.22
N PRO A 36 -5.48 17.79 14.14
CA PRO A 36 -6.55 18.75 14.05
C PRO A 36 -7.89 18.01 14.12
N THR A 37 -8.84 18.58 14.86
CA THR A 37 -10.17 18.03 15.07
C THR A 37 -10.78 17.61 13.74
N MET A 38 -11.31 16.38 13.69
CA MET A 38 -11.80 15.68 12.49
C MET A 38 -12.86 16.46 11.68
N ALA A 39 -13.41 17.53 12.25
CA ALA A 39 -14.38 18.43 11.63
C ALA A 39 -13.78 19.43 10.62
N ALA A 40 -12.47 19.74 10.68
CA ALA A 40 -11.89 20.85 9.89
C ALA A 40 -11.47 20.48 8.45
N ILE A 41 -11.49 19.19 8.07
CA ILE A 41 -11.06 18.70 6.74
C ILE A 41 -12.23 18.11 5.96
N ILE A 42 -13.45 18.62 6.17
CA ILE A 42 -14.62 18.22 5.37
C ILE A 42 -14.66 19.14 4.14
N GLY A 43 -13.69 18.95 3.24
CA GLY A 43 -13.85 19.31 1.84
C GLY A 43 -14.74 18.26 1.19
N GLU A 44 -15.76 18.72 0.47
CA GLU A 44 -16.75 17.98 -0.31
C GLU A 44 -16.33 16.54 -0.66
N SER A 45 -17.02 15.55 -0.10
CA SER A 45 -16.66 14.14 -0.14
C SER A 45 -16.52 13.63 -1.59
N PRO A 46 -15.31 13.34 -2.11
CA PRO A 46 -15.22 12.51 -3.30
C PRO A 46 -15.83 11.15 -2.95
N LYS A 47 -16.50 10.51 -3.92
CA LYS A 47 -16.94 9.10 -3.82
C LYS A 47 -15.71 8.19 -3.83
N LEU A 48 -14.89 8.29 -2.79
CA LEU A 48 -13.67 7.55 -2.62
C LEU A 48 -14.03 6.25 -1.91
N ALA A 49 -13.94 5.13 -2.62
CA ALA A 49 -14.20 3.81 -2.08
C ALA A 49 -12.95 2.94 -2.20
N LEU A 50 -12.58 2.27 -1.12
CA LEU A 50 -11.48 1.32 -1.08
C LEU A 50 -12.02 -0.09 -0.92
N TYR A 51 -11.88 -0.89 -1.97
CA TYR A 51 -12.10 -2.34 -1.92
C TYR A 51 -10.88 -3.01 -1.28
N SER A 52 -11.09 -3.64 -0.13
CA SER A 52 -10.00 -4.10 0.72
C SER A 52 -10.35 -5.41 1.40
N TYR A 53 -9.31 -6.24 1.60
CA TYR A 53 -9.36 -7.38 2.51
C TYR A 53 -8.58 -7.09 3.78
N TRP A 54 -9.15 -7.43 4.93
CA TRP A 54 -8.64 -7.00 6.23
C TRP A 54 -7.25 -7.55 6.57
N GLN A 55 -6.89 -8.76 6.08
CA GLN A 55 -5.56 -9.38 6.26
C GLN A 55 -4.59 -9.11 5.10
N SER A 56 -5.00 -8.42 4.03
CA SER A 56 -4.11 -8.21 2.88
C SER A 56 -3.05 -7.15 3.20
N SER A 57 -1.77 -7.52 3.08
CA SER A 57 -0.64 -6.59 3.26
C SER A 57 -0.67 -5.44 2.25
N CYS A 58 -1.03 -5.71 0.99
CA CYS A 58 -1.21 -4.69 -0.04
C CYS A 58 -2.34 -3.72 0.33
N SER A 59 -3.44 -4.23 0.88
CA SER A 59 -4.54 -3.41 1.38
C SER A 59 -4.14 -2.57 2.60
N TRP A 60 -3.29 -3.09 3.49
CA TRP A 60 -2.78 -2.30 4.63
C TRP A 60 -2.02 -1.07 4.18
N ARG A 61 -1.16 -1.18 3.17
CA ARG A 61 -0.39 -0.04 2.64
C ARG A 61 -1.29 1.14 2.27
N VAL A 62 -2.37 0.87 1.54
CA VAL A 62 -3.32 1.90 1.09
C VAL A 62 -4.12 2.48 2.26
N ARG A 63 -4.59 1.62 3.18
CA ARG A 63 -5.27 2.10 4.40
C ARG A 63 -4.40 3.01 5.24
N PHE A 64 -3.14 2.63 5.46
CA PHE A 64 -2.19 3.47 6.19
C PHE A 64 -1.97 4.80 5.48
N ALA A 65 -1.77 4.79 4.16
CA ALA A 65 -1.60 6.02 3.39
C ALA A 65 -2.81 6.96 3.49
N LEU A 66 -4.02 6.44 3.33
CA LEU A 66 -5.25 7.23 3.46
C LEU A 66 -5.39 7.82 4.88
N ASN A 67 -5.11 7.02 5.91
CA ASN A 67 -5.17 7.47 7.31
C ASN A 67 -4.10 8.52 7.63
N LEU A 68 -2.86 8.33 7.16
CA LEU A 68 -1.76 9.30 7.37
C LEU A 68 -2.04 10.62 6.64
N LYS A 69 -2.63 10.56 5.45
CA LYS A 69 -3.10 11.74 4.73
C LYS A 69 -4.37 12.35 5.36
N GLY A 70 -5.11 11.59 6.16
CA GLY A 70 -6.37 12.03 6.78
C GLY A 70 -7.52 12.12 5.78
N ILE A 71 -7.50 11.31 4.73
CA ILE A 71 -8.53 11.29 3.69
C ILE A 71 -9.64 10.33 4.15
N SER A 72 -10.89 10.82 4.16
CA SER A 72 -12.06 9.98 4.41
C SER A 72 -12.39 9.14 3.18
N TYR A 73 -12.72 7.88 3.38
CA TYR A 73 -13.07 6.94 2.31
C TYR A 73 -14.09 5.91 2.80
N GLU A 74 -14.87 5.37 1.87
CA GLU A 74 -15.75 4.24 2.13
C GLU A 74 -14.95 2.92 2.08
N TYR A 75 -14.99 2.14 3.16
CA TYR A 75 -14.37 0.82 3.19
C TYR A 75 -15.33 -0.24 2.62
N LYS A 76 -15.00 -0.82 1.47
CA LYS A 76 -15.71 -1.95 0.88
C LYS A 76 -14.95 -3.24 1.19
N ALA A 77 -15.49 -4.06 2.08
CA ALA A 77 -14.89 -5.35 2.42
C ALA A 77 -15.05 -6.33 1.25
N VAL A 78 -13.96 -7.01 0.87
CA VAL A 78 -13.96 -8.10 -0.11
C VAL A 78 -13.42 -9.35 0.56
N ASN A 79 -14.23 -10.39 0.66
CA ASN A 79 -13.85 -11.64 1.32
C ASN A 79 -13.13 -12.59 0.35
N LEU A 80 -11.80 -12.61 0.44
CA LEU A 80 -10.97 -13.45 -0.42
C LEU A 80 -11.15 -14.96 -0.14
N SER A 81 -11.50 -15.34 1.09
CA SER A 81 -11.76 -16.74 1.46
C SER A 81 -13.06 -17.28 0.85
N LYS A 82 -14.02 -16.40 0.56
CA LYS A 82 -15.26 -16.74 -0.14
C LYS A 82 -15.16 -16.58 -1.66
N GLY A 83 -14.02 -16.11 -2.18
CA GLY A 83 -13.83 -15.90 -3.62
C GLY A 83 -14.58 -14.68 -4.17
N GLU A 84 -14.95 -13.70 -3.34
CA GLU A 84 -15.73 -12.53 -3.77
C GLU A 84 -15.02 -11.69 -4.85
N GLN A 85 -13.69 -11.78 -4.93
CA GLN A 85 -12.88 -11.16 -6.00
C GLN A 85 -13.17 -11.72 -7.40
N PHE A 86 -13.78 -12.90 -7.50
CA PHE A 86 -14.16 -13.54 -8.77
C PHE A 86 -15.61 -13.25 -9.17
N THR A 87 -16.32 -12.40 -8.42
CA THR A 87 -17.68 -12.00 -8.77
C THR A 87 -17.66 -11.12 -10.03
N PRO A 88 -18.68 -11.20 -10.91
CA PRO A 88 -18.77 -10.34 -12.10
C PRO A 88 -18.75 -8.85 -11.77
N GLU A 89 -19.24 -8.47 -10.60
CA GLU A 89 -19.21 -7.10 -10.10
C GLU A 89 -17.79 -6.62 -9.81
N PHE A 90 -16.97 -7.47 -9.19
CA PHE A 90 -15.57 -7.15 -8.90
C PHE A 90 -14.68 -7.22 -10.15
N GLU A 91 -14.94 -8.16 -11.05
CA GLU A 91 -14.21 -8.29 -12.32
C GLU A 91 -14.28 -7.02 -13.18
N LYS A 92 -15.44 -6.35 -13.18
CA LYS A 92 -15.62 -5.04 -13.84
C LYS A 92 -14.72 -3.94 -13.26
N LEU A 93 -14.36 -4.04 -11.98
CA LEU A 93 -13.46 -3.10 -11.31
C LEU A 93 -12.00 -3.45 -11.56
N ASN A 94 -11.65 -4.73 -11.45
CA ASN A 94 -10.30 -5.22 -11.65
C ASN A 94 -10.33 -6.63 -12.28
N PRO A 95 -10.03 -6.76 -13.58
CA PRO A 95 -10.00 -8.06 -14.26
C PRO A 95 -8.87 -8.97 -13.77
N LEU A 96 -7.92 -8.46 -12.98
CA LEU A 96 -6.89 -9.28 -12.35
C LEU A 96 -7.36 -9.94 -11.04
N HIS A 97 -8.57 -9.61 -10.55
CA HIS A 97 -9.17 -10.21 -9.35
C HIS A 97 -8.32 -10.07 -8.07
N PHE A 98 -7.55 -8.98 -7.96
CA PHE A 98 -6.76 -8.69 -6.77
C PHE A 98 -7.27 -7.47 -6.02
N VAL A 99 -7.06 -7.48 -4.71
CA VAL A 99 -7.23 -6.32 -3.82
C VAL A 99 -5.85 -5.78 -3.42
N PRO A 100 -5.68 -4.46 -3.19
CA PRO A 100 -6.72 -3.43 -3.13
C PRO A 100 -7.12 -2.85 -4.49
N VAL A 101 -8.32 -2.26 -4.53
CA VAL A 101 -8.80 -1.40 -5.62
C VAL A 101 -9.35 -0.12 -5.03
N LEU A 102 -8.88 1.03 -5.51
CA LEU A 102 -9.38 2.35 -5.12
C LEU A 102 -10.26 2.89 -6.25
N VAL A 103 -11.48 3.29 -5.91
CA VAL A 103 -12.40 3.99 -6.80
C VAL A 103 -12.48 5.43 -6.32
N ASP A 104 -12.15 6.38 -7.17
CA ASP A 104 -12.18 7.81 -6.90
C ASP A 104 -12.98 8.51 -8.00
N GLY A 105 -14.30 8.62 -7.78
CA GLY A 105 -15.23 9.07 -8.81
C GLY A 105 -15.26 8.09 -9.98
N ASP A 106 -14.85 8.56 -11.17
CA ASP A 106 -14.80 7.77 -12.40
C ASP A 106 -13.47 7.03 -12.58
N VAL A 107 -12.47 7.30 -11.73
CA VAL A 107 -11.15 6.68 -11.82
C VAL A 107 -11.10 5.43 -10.95
N VAL A 108 -10.72 4.31 -11.55
CA VAL A 108 -10.46 3.05 -10.84
C VAL A 108 -8.98 2.74 -10.94
N VAL A 109 -8.31 2.63 -9.79
CA VAL A 109 -6.89 2.28 -9.70
C VAL A 109 -6.74 0.98 -8.92
N SER A 110 -6.17 -0.02 -9.58
CA SER A 110 -5.73 -1.27 -8.97
C SER A 110 -4.22 -1.24 -8.71
N ASP A 111 -3.74 -2.13 -7.84
CA ASP A 111 -2.36 -2.20 -7.32
C ASP A 111 -2.05 -1.17 -6.22
N SER A 112 -1.62 -1.67 -5.07
CA SER A 112 -1.20 -0.87 -3.93
C SER A 112 -0.13 0.17 -4.27
N TYR A 113 0.85 -0.15 -5.13
CA TYR A 113 1.93 0.79 -5.42
C TYR A 113 1.45 1.96 -6.29
N ALA A 114 0.68 1.65 -7.34
CA ALA A 114 0.07 2.66 -8.21
C ALA A 114 -0.90 3.56 -7.42
N ILE A 115 -1.72 2.99 -6.54
CA ILE A 115 -2.63 3.74 -5.67
C ILE A 115 -1.86 4.72 -4.78
N LEU A 116 -0.72 4.31 -4.19
CA LEU A 116 0.07 5.20 -3.35
C LEU A 116 0.62 6.41 -4.12
N LEU A 117 1.11 6.19 -5.34
CA LEU A 117 1.59 7.28 -6.20
C LEU A 117 0.44 8.21 -6.60
N TYR A 118 -0.71 7.63 -6.98
CA TYR A 118 -1.92 8.39 -7.31
C TYR A 118 -2.35 9.30 -6.14
N LEU A 119 -2.38 8.76 -4.92
CA LEU A 119 -2.74 9.52 -3.73
C LEU A 119 -1.72 10.62 -3.41
N GLU A 120 -0.44 10.40 -3.68
CA GLU A 120 0.61 11.39 -3.46
C GLU A 120 0.50 12.57 -4.44
N GLU A 121 0.15 12.32 -5.69
CA GLU A 121 -0.04 13.37 -6.70
C GLU A 121 -1.37 14.12 -6.55
N LYS A 122 -2.46 13.39 -6.30
CA LYS A 122 -3.81 13.97 -6.20
C LYS A 122 -4.04 14.72 -4.89
N TYR A 123 -3.50 14.21 -3.79
CA TYR A 123 -3.65 14.79 -2.45
C TYR A 123 -2.27 15.18 -1.89
N PRO A 124 -1.71 16.32 -2.34
CA PRO A 124 -0.38 16.76 -1.93
C PRO A 124 -0.33 17.23 -0.46
N GLN A 125 -1.48 17.43 0.19
CA GLN A 125 -1.55 17.72 1.61
C GLN A 125 -1.06 16.51 2.41
N ARG A 126 -0.15 16.73 3.36
CA ARG A 126 0.53 15.67 4.14
C ARG A 126 1.22 14.66 3.21
N ALA A 127 2.28 15.12 2.55
CA ALA A 127 3.11 14.29 1.68
C ALA A 127 3.63 13.05 2.42
N LEU A 128 3.52 11.89 1.78
CA LEU A 128 4.08 10.64 2.30
C LEU A 128 5.55 10.49 1.88
N LEU A 129 5.95 11.17 0.82
CA LEU A 129 7.31 11.13 0.29
C LEU A 129 8.05 12.44 0.61
N PRO A 130 9.37 12.37 0.82
CA PRO A 130 10.20 13.56 0.97
C PRO A 130 10.22 14.36 -0.34
N ALA A 131 10.35 15.68 -0.22
CA ALA A 131 10.49 16.58 -1.37
C ALA A 131 11.84 16.44 -2.08
N ASP A 132 12.88 16.04 -1.35
CA ASP A 132 14.22 15.81 -1.91
C ASP A 132 14.20 14.65 -2.93
N PRO A 133 14.64 14.87 -4.18
CA PRO A 133 14.58 13.84 -5.22
C PRO A 133 15.40 12.58 -4.90
N GLN A 134 16.52 12.70 -4.19
CA GLN A 134 17.39 11.56 -3.88
C GLN A 134 16.75 10.67 -2.83
N LEU A 135 16.23 11.25 -1.75
CA LEU A 135 15.49 10.54 -0.72
C LEU A 135 14.18 9.96 -1.27
N LYS A 136 13.49 10.69 -2.15
CA LYS A 136 12.29 10.18 -2.83
C LYS A 136 12.62 8.95 -3.68
N ALA A 137 13.69 9.00 -4.46
CA ALA A 137 14.14 7.86 -5.26
C ALA A 137 14.46 6.63 -4.40
N LEU A 138 15.10 6.80 -3.24
CA LEU A 138 15.37 5.70 -2.31
C LEU A 138 14.07 5.11 -1.72
N ASN A 139 13.11 5.95 -1.32
CA ASN A 139 11.83 5.47 -0.81
C ASN A 139 11.03 4.70 -1.88
N LEU A 140 11.00 5.22 -3.12
CA LEU A 140 10.38 4.52 -4.25
C LEU A 140 11.11 3.21 -4.59
N GLN A 141 12.44 3.18 -4.50
CA GLN A 141 13.23 1.97 -4.68
C GLN A 141 12.82 0.89 -3.69
N VAL A 142 12.71 1.20 -2.40
CA VAL A 142 12.28 0.20 -1.42
C VAL A 142 10.83 -0.21 -1.60
N ALA A 143 9.93 0.73 -1.88
CA ALA A 143 8.54 0.40 -2.16
C ALA A 143 8.45 -0.59 -3.34
N SER A 144 9.20 -0.35 -4.42
CA SER A 144 9.27 -1.22 -5.60
C SER A 144 9.85 -2.61 -5.28
N ILE A 145 10.89 -2.71 -4.46
CA ILE A 145 11.45 -4.01 -4.04
C ILE A 145 10.42 -4.80 -3.25
N VAL A 146 9.72 -4.13 -2.32
CA VAL A 146 8.69 -4.77 -1.50
C VAL A 146 7.52 -5.25 -2.36
N THR A 147 7.08 -4.47 -3.34
CA THR A 147 5.93 -4.80 -4.20
C THR A 147 6.26 -5.85 -5.24
N SER A 148 7.42 -5.75 -5.89
CA SER A 148 7.75 -6.53 -7.08
C SER A 148 8.56 -7.79 -6.76
N SER A 149 9.35 -7.77 -5.68
CA SER A 149 10.25 -8.89 -5.34
C SER A 149 9.78 -9.70 -4.13
N ILE A 150 9.23 -9.03 -3.11
CA ILE A 150 8.83 -9.71 -1.85
C ILE A 150 7.38 -10.16 -1.90
N GLN A 151 6.45 -9.27 -2.27
CA GLN A 151 5.02 -9.57 -2.25
C GLN A 151 4.62 -10.83 -3.04
N PRO A 152 5.18 -11.12 -4.24
CA PRO A 152 4.82 -12.34 -4.98
C PRO A 152 5.15 -13.64 -4.24
N LEU A 153 6.18 -13.62 -3.38
CA LEU A 153 6.58 -14.77 -2.56
C LEU A 153 5.60 -15.02 -1.40
N HIS A 154 4.90 -13.99 -0.93
CA HIS A 154 3.86 -14.12 0.09
C HIS A 154 2.54 -14.66 -0.47
N MET A 155 2.37 -14.65 -1.80
CA MET A 155 1.18 -15.17 -2.43
C MET A 155 1.25 -16.69 -2.49
N LEU A 156 0.42 -17.36 -1.68
CA LEU A 156 0.43 -18.81 -1.51
C LEU A 156 0.28 -19.56 -2.85
N SER A 157 -0.49 -19.01 -3.79
CA SER A 157 -0.64 -19.60 -5.13
C SER A 157 0.69 -19.68 -5.91
N THR A 158 1.58 -18.70 -5.76
CA THR A 158 2.91 -18.70 -6.39
C THR A 158 3.82 -19.78 -5.81
N LEU A 159 3.68 -20.08 -4.52
CA LEU A 159 4.47 -21.10 -3.84
C LEU A 159 3.96 -22.51 -4.18
N LEU A 160 2.64 -22.69 -4.30
CA LEU A 160 2.00 -23.98 -4.56
C LEU A 160 1.97 -24.36 -6.04
N SER A 161 2.17 -23.43 -6.97
CA SER A 161 2.21 -23.72 -8.42
C SER A 161 3.50 -24.45 -8.88
N ARG A 162 4.33 -24.93 -7.94
CA ARG A 162 5.56 -25.69 -8.23
C ARG A 162 5.37 -27.20 -8.35
N SER A 163 4.14 -27.69 -8.32
CA SER A 163 3.82 -29.09 -8.61
C SER A 163 3.34 -29.23 -10.04
N CYS A 164 4.28 -29.30 -10.98
CA CYS A 164 4.07 -29.85 -12.31
C CYS A 164 5.12 -30.94 -12.54
#